data_AF-A0A552CNM2-F1
#
_entry.id   AF-A0A552CNM2-F1
#
_cell.length_a   1.000
_cell.length_b   1.000
_cell.length_c   1.000
_cell.angle_alpha   90.00
_cell.angle_beta   90.00
_cell.angle_gamma   90.00
#
_symmetry.space_group_name_H-M   'P 1'
#
loop_
_entity.id
_entity.type
_entity.pdbx_description
1 polymer ?
#
loop_
_entity_poly.entity_id
_entity_poly.type
_entity_poly.pdbx_seq_one_letter_code
_entity_poly.pdbx_strand_id
1 'polypeptide(L)'
;MPLKSSLCYSVALATVATATLAPVASAATFNFSYTSSLGTITATVDGTLQPDNNTVFVSSISNTTFNGSAAPALPFVGSYLNAILAGVITGQAVLSLDGSGLDFVACDTTLCDNNGFGFLPPNGIIGNTTDLFASAGGYGSLGSGEPFVLANYSLTPAGTPTVPEPATVLGLLSVAGVGLLCKGRKLEG
;
A
#
# COMPACT_ATOMS: atom_id res chain seq x y z
N MET A 1 -56.80 38.17 33.73
CA MET A 1 -56.88 36.82 33.11
C MET A 1 -56.35 36.94 31.67
N PRO A 2 -55.63 35.96 31.10
CA PRO A 2 -54.49 35.22 31.65
C PRO A 2 -53.30 35.09 30.65
N LEU A 3 -52.11 34.84 31.21
CA LEU A 3 -51.03 33.91 30.81
C LEU A 3 -50.42 33.87 29.37
N LYS A 4 -49.08 33.97 29.38
CA LYS A 4 -48.02 33.07 28.79
C LYS A 4 -47.07 33.83 27.86
N SER A 5 -45.85 34.16 28.31
CA SER A 5 -44.66 33.30 28.23
C SER A 5 -44.53 32.57 26.89
N SER A 6 -43.56 32.97 26.07
CA SER A 6 -42.79 31.99 25.31
C SER A 6 -41.43 32.57 24.91
N LEU A 7 -40.44 32.12 25.67
CA LEU A 7 -39.01 32.28 25.44
C LEU A 7 -38.64 31.42 24.22
N CYS A 8 -38.22 32.02 23.10
CA CYS A 8 -37.68 31.27 21.97
C CYS A 8 -36.23 31.70 21.72
N TYR A 9 -35.33 31.31 22.62
CA TYR A 9 -33.90 31.25 22.32
C TYR A 9 -33.64 30.00 21.49
N SER A 10 -33.50 30.17 20.17
CA SER A 10 -33.03 29.10 19.29
C SER A 10 -31.51 28.97 19.44
N VAL A 11 -31.06 28.12 20.38
CA VAL A 11 -29.68 27.63 20.39
C VAL A 11 -29.57 26.62 19.24
N ALA A 12 -29.08 27.09 18.09
CA ALA A 12 -28.67 26.20 17.01
C ALA A 12 -27.36 25.52 17.44
N LEU A 13 -27.49 24.31 17.99
CA LEU A 13 -26.34 23.44 18.28
C LEU A 13 -25.83 22.92 16.93
N ALA A 14 -24.85 23.63 16.34
CA ALA A 14 -24.13 23.17 15.18
C ALA A 14 -23.23 21.99 15.60
N THR A 15 -23.74 20.78 15.49
CA THR A 15 -22.92 19.57 15.59
C THR A 15 -22.03 19.51 14.36
N VAL A 16 -20.77 19.95 14.51
CA VAL A 16 -19.71 19.68 13.55
C VAL A 16 -19.49 18.17 13.56
N ALA A 17 -20.06 17.47 12.59
CA ALA A 17 -19.74 16.08 12.34
C ALA A 17 -18.30 16.04 11.81
N THR A 18 -17.34 15.78 12.70
CA THR A 18 -16.00 15.38 12.30
C THR A 18 -16.12 14.05 11.59
N ALA A 19 -16.14 14.08 10.25
CA ALA A 19 -16.00 12.89 9.43
C ALA A 19 -14.62 12.30 9.71
N THR A 20 -14.58 11.23 10.50
CA THR A 20 -13.37 10.43 10.68
C THR A 20 -13.10 9.74 9.36
N LEU A 21 -12.21 10.30 8.55
CA LEU A 21 -11.68 9.63 7.35
C LEU A 21 -11.05 8.32 7.83
N ALA A 22 -11.65 7.19 7.46
CA ALA A 22 -11.03 5.89 7.66
C ALA A 22 -9.70 5.85 6.88
N PRO A 23 -8.63 5.26 7.42
CA PRO A 23 -7.40 5.07 6.67
C PRO A 23 -7.71 4.27 5.40
N VAL A 24 -7.40 4.85 4.24
CA VAL A 24 -7.60 4.23 2.94
C VAL A 24 -6.27 3.69 2.41
N ALA A 25 -6.33 2.58 1.69
CA ALA A 25 -5.16 2.06 1.01
C ALA A 25 -4.69 3.06 -0.08
N SER A 26 -3.38 3.26 -0.21
CA SER A 26 -2.79 4.27 -1.10
C SER A 26 -1.79 3.64 -2.05
N ALA A 27 -1.95 3.88 -3.35
CA ALA A 27 -0.90 3.58 -4.32
C ALA A 27 0.34 4.43 -3.99
N ALA A 28 1.51 3.80 -3.98
CA ALA A 28 2.77 4.44 -3.65
C ALA A 28 3.93 3.72 -4.32
N THR A 29 5.02 4.46 -4.48
CA THR A 29 6.31 3.93 -4.91
C THR A 29 7.24 3.89 -3.71
N PHE A 30 8.08 2.87 -3.64
CA PHE A 30 9.01 2.63 -2.54
C PHE A 30 10.42 2.36 -3.07
N ASN A 31 11.43 2.84 -2.35
CA ASN A 31 12.81 2.43 -2.51
C ASN A 31 13.04 1.20 -1.64
N PHE A 32 13.37 0.09 -2.30
CA PHE A 32 13.72 -1.17 -1.67
C PHE A 32 15.24 -1.35 -1.66
N SER A 33 15.76 -1.86 -0.56
CA SER A 33 17.13 -2.34 -0.45
C SER A 33 17.20 -3.56 0.46
N TYR A 34 17.93 -4.58 0.06
CA TYR A 34 18.30 -5.70 0.91
C TYR A 34 19.75 -6.11 0.71
N THR A 35 20.51 -6.26 1.80
CA THR A 35 21.89 -6.76 1.75
C THR A 35 21.98 -8.19 2.23
N SER A 36 22.34 -9.08 1.31
CA SER A 36 22.59 -10.49 1.58
C SER A 36 24.08 -10.77 1.78
N SER A 37 24.44 -12.01 2.13
CA SER A 37 25.83 -12.46 2.13
C SER A 37 26.53 -12.38 0.75
N LEU A 38 25.76 -12.33 -0.34
CA LEU A 38 26.29 -12.25 -1.72
C LEU A 38 26.39 -10.81 -2.24
N GLY A 39 25.68 -9.86 -1.62
CA GLY A 39 25.63 -8.49 -2.09
C GLY A 39 24.34 -7.76 -1.79
N THR A 40 24.29 -6.51 -2.22
CA THR A 40 23.16 -5.60 -2.02
C THR A 40 22.29 -5.53 -3.27
N ILE A 41 21.00 -5.78 -3.09
CA ILE A 41 19.96 -5.55 -4.10
C ILE A 41 19.29 -4.22 -3.79
N THR A 42 19.11 -3.39 -4.79
CA THR A 42 18.23 -2.21 -4.70
C THR A 42 17.19 -2.25 -5.79
N ALA A 43 16.00 -1.71 -5.53
CA ALA A 43 14.95 -1.62 -6.55
C ALA A 43 13.96 -0.50 -6.24
N THR A 44 13.17 -0.15 -7.25
CA THR A 44 11.94 0.61 -7.11
C THR A 44 10.77 -0.37 -7.05
N VAL A 45 9.97 -0.29 -6.00
CA VAL A 45 8.78 -1.13 -5.80
C VAL A 45 7.54 -0.25 -5.93
N ASP A 46 6.64 -0.60 -6.82
CA ASP A 46 5.32 0.03 -6.91
C ASP A 46 4.28 -0.89 -6.27
N GLY A 47 3.42 -0.32 -5.44
CA GLY A 47 2.42 -1.09 -4.72
C GLY A 47 1.37 -0.23 -4.04
N THR A 48 0.55 -0.89 -3.23
CA THR A 48 -0.49 -0.22 -2.43
C THR A 48 -0.18 -0.39 -0.95
N LEU A 49 0.09 0.71 -0.25
CA LEU A 49 0.18 0.74 1.21
C LEU A 49 -1.20 0.48 1.80
N GLN A 50 -1.28 -0.50 2.70
CA GLN A 50 -2.52 -0.90 3.34
C GLN A 50 -2.87 0.04 4.53
N PRO A 51 -4.13 0.01 5.01
CA PRO A 51 -4.58 0.87 6.11
C PRO A 51 -3.87 0.69 7.44
N ASP A 52 -3.09 -0.39 7.60
CA ASP A 52 -2.24 -0.64 8.77
C ASP A 52 -0.95 0.21 8.77
N ASN A 53 -0.72 0.99 7.70
CA ASN A 53 0.44 1.85 7.52
C ASN A 53 1.77 1.09 7.60
N ASN A 54 1.77 -0.19 7.21
CA ASN A 54 2.96 -1.04 7.22
C ASN A 54 3.00 -1.99 6.01
N THR A 55 1.88 -2.67 5.73
CA THR A 55 1.84 -3.69 4.68
C THR A 55 1.74 -3.05 3.31
N VAL A 56 2.53 -3.55 2.35
CA VAL A 56 2.54 -3.11 0.95
C VAL A 56 2.18 -4.29 0.06
N PHE A 57 1.07 -4.16 -0.64
CA PHE A 57 0.71 -5.08 -1.72
C PHE A 57 1.47 -4.68 -2.98
N VAL A 58 2.51 -5.45 -3.31
CA VAL A 58 3.41 -5.13 -4.42
C VAL A 58 2.72 -5.45 -5.74
N SER A 59 2.77 -4.50 -6.65
CA SER A 59 2.21 -4.60 -8.01
C SER A 59 3.31 -4.81 -9.06
N SER A 60 4.47 -4.17 -8.87
CA SER A 60 5.61 -4.33 -9.77
C SER A 60 6.92 -3.94 -9.10
N ILE A 61 8.01 -4.41 -9.69
CA ILE A 61 9.37 -4.03 -9.32
C ILE A 61 10.14 -3.56 -10.57
N SER A 62 10.95 -2.53 -10.43
CA SER A 62 11.71 -1.93 -11.51
C SER A 62 13.05 -1.37 -11.02
N ASN A 63 13.90 -0.91 -11.95
CA ASN A 63 15.20 -0.31 -11.66
C ASN A 63 16.06 -1.16 -10.70
N THR A 64 16.03 -2.48 -10.90
CA THR A 64 16.76 -3.43 -10.07
C THR A 64 18.26 -3.29 -10.30
N THR A 65 19.01 -3.22 -9.22
CA THR A 65 20.48 -3.28 -9.24
C THR A 65 20.98 -4.34 -8.28
N PHE A 66 22.12 -4.94 -8.61
CA PHE A 66 22.86 -5.82 -7.73
C PHE A 66 24.30 -5.32 -7.62
N ASN A 67 24.75 -5.08 -6.39
CA ASN A 67 26.06 -4.47 -6.09
C ASN A 67 26.31 -3.17 -6.87
N GLY A 68 25.26 -2.35 -7.04
CA GLY A 68 25.30 -1.06 -7.73
C GLY A 68 25.33 -1.14 -9.27
N SER A 69 25.29 -2.35 -9.85
CA SER A 69 25.21 -2.56 -11.30
C SER A 69 23.79 -2.96 -11.71
N ALA A 70 23.36 -2.56 -12.91
CA ALA A 70 22.04 -2.94 -13.43
C ALA A 70 21.88 -4.48 -13.45
N ALA A 71 20.79 -4.96 -12.87
CA ALA A 71 20.47 -6.39 -12.81
C ALA A 71 19.44 -6.75 -13.90
N PRO A 72 19.24 -8.05 -14.19
CA PRO A 72 18.18 -8.50 -15.09
C PRO A 72 16.80 -7.96 -14.68
N ALA A 73 15.90 -7.73 -15.64
CA ALA A 73 14.55 -7.28 -15.33
C ALA A 73 13.71 -8.43 -14.73
N LEU A 74 12.83 -8.09 -13.78
CA LEU A 74 11.95 -9.04 -13.09
C LEU A 74 10.47 -8.67 -13.32
N PRO A 75 9.89 -9.01 -14.49
CA PRO A 75 8.53 -8.61 -14.83
C PRO A 75 7.45 -9.38 -14.06
N PHE A 76 7.80 -10.47 -13.38
CA PHE A 76 6.85 -11.28 -12.61
C PHE A 76 7.06 -11.06 -11.11
N VAL A 77 5.99 -10.69 -10.42
CA VAL A 77 5.96 -10.56 -8.95
C VAL A 77 4.79 -11.37 -8.38
N GLY A 78 4.97 -11.96 -7.21
CA GLY A 78 3.92 -12.72 -6.54
C GLY A 78 4.28 -13.09 -5.10
N SER A 79 3.46 -13.96 -4.50
CA SER A 79 3.77 -14.59 -3.21
C SER A 79 4.79 -15.70 -3.44
N TYR A 80 5.84 -15.73 -2.63
CA TYR A 80 6.87 -16.75 -2.73
C TYR A 80 6.32 -18.09 -2.27
N LEU A 81 5.57 -18.11 -1.17
CA LEU A 81 4.96 -19.34 -0.68
C LEU A 81 4.01 -19.95 -1.72
N ASN A 82 3.15 -19.14 -2.34
CA ASN A 82 2.27 -19.61 -3.40
C ASN A 82 3.05 -20.07 -4.63
N ALA A 83 4.14 -19.39 -5.00
CA ALA A 83 4.99 -19.81 -6.11
C ALA A 83 5.61 -21.20 -5.90
N ILE A 84 6.07 -21.50 -4.68
CA ILE A 84 6.61 -22.83 -4.35
C ILE A 84 5.50 -23.90 -4.41
N LEU A 85 4.32 -23.61 -3.86
CA LEU A 85 3.21 -24.57 -3.79
C LEU A 85 2.57 -24.83 -5.16
N ALA A 86 2.47 -23.80 -6.00
CA ALA A 86 1.86 -23.88 -7.33
C ALA A 86 2.87 -24.22 -8.44
N GLY A 87 4.17 -24.07 -8.18
CA GLY A 87 5.23 -24.18 -9.19
C GLY A 87 5.24 -23.03 -10.21
N VAL A 88 4.52 -21.94 -9.93
CA VAL A 88 4.38 -20.77 -10.81
C VAL A 88 4.04 -19.52 -10.00
N ILE A 89 4.60 -18.37 -10.40
CA ILE A 89 4.34 -17.08 -9.75
C ILE A 89 2.85 -16.75 -9.76
N THR A 90 2.27 -16.75 -8.57
CA THR A 90 0.86 -16.48 -8.30
C THR A 90 0.71 -15.86 -6.91
N GLY A 91 -0.52 -15.43 -6.58
CA GLY A 91 -0.84 -14.85 -5.28
C GLY A 91 -0.41 -13.38 -5.16
N GLN A 92 -0.83 -12.76 -4.05
CA GLN A 92 -0.49 -11.38 -3.74
C GLN A 92 0.93 -11.32 -3.18
N ALA A 93 1.78 -10.53 -3.80
CA ALA A 93 3.11 -10.20 -3.29
C ALA A 93 2.99 -9.22 -2.10
N VAL A 94 3.62 -9.53 -0.98
CA VAL A 94 3.53 -8.77 0.27
C VAL A 94 4.92 -8.42 0.80
N LEU A 95 5.16 -7.12 0.96
CA LEU A 95 6.30 -6.57 1.70
C LEU A 95 5.78 -5.69 2.83
N SER A 96 6.63 -5.36 3.79
CA SER A 96 6.26 -4.55 4.96
C SER A 96 7.32 -3.52 5.26
N LEU A 97 6.95 -2.30 5.66
CA LEU A 97 7.90 -1.24 5.97
C LEU A 97 8.84 -1.62 7.13
N ASP A 98 8.34 -2.36 8.11
CA ASP A 98 9.09 -2.86 9.26
C ASP A 98 9.76 -4.23 9.05
N GLY A 99 9.64 -4.82 7.85
CA GLY A 99 10.22 -6.12 7.52
C GLY A 99 9.53 -7.34 8.15
N SER A 100 8.35 -7.18 8.75
CA SER A 100 7.57 -8.30 9.29
C SER A 100 6.63 -8.92 8.24
N GLY A 101 6.33 -10.22 8.30
CA GLY A 101 5.30 -10.83 7.46
C GLY A 101 5.58 -10.74 5.95
N LEU A 102 6.83 -10.97 5.55
CA LEU A 102 7.25 -10.89 4.15
C LEU A 102 6.83 -12.16 3.39
N ASP A 103 6.17 -11.98 2.26
CA ASP A 103 5.86 -13.06 1.32
C ASP A 103 5.90 -12.50 -0.10
N PHE A 104 7.09 -12.49 -0.67
CA PHE A 104 7.38 -11.77 -1.90
C PHE A 104 8.38 -12.55 -2.73
N VAL A 105 8.14 -12.61 -4.03
CA VAL A 105 9.13 -13.08 -4.99
C VAL A 105 9.03 -12.27 -6.27
N ALA A 106 10.17 -11.96 -6.86
CA ALA A 106 10.27 -11.33 -8.17
C ALA A 106 11.22 -12.12 -9.08
N CYS A 107 10.78 -12.40 -10.31
CA CYS A 107 11.47 -13.30 -11.23
C CYS A 107 11.44 -12.81 -12.68
N ASP A 108 12.42 -13.26 -13.47
CA ASP A 108 12.50 -13.04 -14.92
C ASP A 108 11.51 -13.93 -15.71
N THR A 109 11.18 -15.09 -15.16
CA THR A 109 10.18 -16.03 -15.69
C THR A 109 9.08 -16.29 -14.66
N THR A 110 7.95 -16.83 -15.10
CA THR A 110 6.88 -17.28 -14.20
C THR A 110 7.27 -18.48 -13.34
N LEU A 111 8.39 -19.16 -13.65
CA LEU A 111 8.87 -20.35 -12.94
C LEU A 111 9.98 -20.03 -11.93
N CYS A 112 10.54 -18.82 -11.94
CA CYS A 112 11.66 -18.42 -11.07
C CYS A 112 12.88 -19.35 -11.15
N ASP A 113 13.16 -19.88 -12.33
CA ASP A 113 14.19 -20.88 -12.56
C ASP A 113 15.57 -20.31 -12.91
N ASN A 114 15.66 -19.00 -13.17
CA ASN A 114 16.86 -18.37 -13.70
C ASN A 114 17.30 -17.13 -12.89
N ASN A 115 16.56 -16.03 -12.95
CA ASN A 115 16.88 -14.81 -12.21
C ASN A 115 15.73 -14.41 -11.29
N GLY A 116 16.06 -14.06 -10.05
CA GLY A 116 15.08 -13.53 -9.14
C GLY A 116 15.57 -13.45 -7.72
N PHE A 117 14.72 -12.89 -6.87
CA PHE A 117 14.91 -12.90 -5.43
C PHE A 117 13.57 -12.83 -4.72
N GLY A 118 13.55 -13.23 -3.46
CA GLY A 118 12.33 -13.23 -2.69
C GLY A 118 12.54 -13.44 -1.20
N PHE A 119 11.48 -13.20 -0.45
CA PHE A 119 11.33 -13.47 0.96
C PHE A 119 10.23 -14.49 1.17
N LEU A 120 10.58 -15.60 1.83
CA LEU A 120 9.66 -16.67 2.16
C LEU A 120 9.30 -16.57 3.65
N PRO A 121 8.01 -16.59 4.01
CA PRO A 121 7.59 -16.51 5.41
C PRO A 121 8.02 -17.74 6.22
N PRO A 122 8.06 -17.64 7.57
CA PRO A 122 8.31 -18.78 8.45
C PRO A 122 7.32 -19.91 8.17
N ASN A 123 7.82 -21.15 8.21
CA ASN A 123 7.09 -22.38 7.90
C ASN A 123 6.57 -22.47 6.45
N GLY A 124 7.06 -21.64 5.53
CA GLY A 124 6.78 -21.73 4.10
C GLY A 124 7.39 -22.98 3.44
N ILE A 125 8.47 -23.52 4.01
CA ILE A 125 9.05 -24.83 3.68
C ILE A 125 9.34 -25.61 4.97
N ILE A 126 9.39 -26.93 4.85
CA ILE A 126 9.66 -27.80 6.01
C ILE A 126 11.03 -27.43 6.60
N GLY A 127 11.03 -26.99 7.86
CA GLY A 127 12.24 -26.70 8.63
C GLY A 127 12.64 -25.23 8.72
N ASN A 128 11.96 -24.29 8.04
CA ASN A 128 12.22 -22.87 8.25
C ASN A 128 11.35 -22.31 9.38
N THR A 129 11.96 -21.78 10.44
CA THR A 129 11.26 -21.16 11.58
C THR A 129 11.26 -19.64 11.53
N THR A 130 11.98 -19.06 10.58
CA THR A 130 12.12 -17.61 10.37
C THR A 130 11.85 -17.29 8.90
N ASP A 131 11.61 -16.01 8.61
CA ASP A 131 11.65 -15.52 7.23
C ASP A 131 13.01 -15.87 6.60
N LEU A 132 12.96 -16.29 5.33
CA LEU A 132 14.14 -16.62 4.54
C LEU A 132 14.26 -15.66 3.36
N PHE A 133 15.48 -15.24 3.05
CA PHE A 133 15.79 -14.57 1.80
C PHE A 133 16.42 -15.57 0.83
N ALA A 134 15.99 -15.55 -0.43
CA ALA A 134 16.59 -16.32 -1.50
C ALA A 134 16.83 -15.44 -2.73
N SER A 135 17.85 -15.81 -3.50
CA SER A 135 18.21 -15.15 -4.77
C SER A 135 18.80 -16.17 -5.73
N ALA A 136 18.65 -15.90 -7.02
CA ALA A 136 19.18 -16.71 -8.11
C ALA A 136 19.74 -15.85 -9.26
N GLY A 137 20.68 -16.41 -10.00
CA GLY A 137 21.20 -15.84 -11.25
C GLY A 137 21.92 -14.51 -11.04
N GLY A 138 21.50 -13.48 -11.79
CA GLY A 138 22.07 -12.13 -11.79
C GLY A 138 21.96 -11.36 -10.47
N TYR A 139 21.29 -11.94 -9.47
CA TYR A 139 21.14 -11.39 -8.11
C TYR A 139 22.02 -12.10 -7.08
N GLY A 140 22.94 -12.95 -7.53
CA GLY A 140 23.61 -13.94 -6.67
C GLY A 140 22.74 -15.18 -6.50
N SER A 141 23.37 -16.33 -6.23
CA SER A 141 22.67 -17.61 -6.09
C SER A 141 22.84 -18.16 -4.68
N LEU A 142 21.80 -18.01 -3.86
CA LEU A 142 21.70 -18.62 -2.53
C LEU A 142 20.97 -19.95 -2.65
N GLY A 143 21.71 -21.05 -2.83
CA GLY A 143 21.15 -22.37 -3.17
C GLY A 143 20.06 -22.88 -2.21
N SER A 144 20.13 -22.54 -0.93
CA SER A 144 19.14 -22.89 0.10
C SER A 144 18.52 -21.68 0.78
N GLY A 145 18.74 -20.47 0.23
CA GLY A 145 18.45 -19.22 0.92
C GLY A 145 19.32 -18.97 2.15
N GLU A 146 19.10 -17.84 2.80
CA GLU A 146 19.68 -17.48 4.09
C GLU A 146 18.58 -16.91 5.02
N PRO A 147 18.76 -16.94 6.34
CA PRO A 147 17.84 -16.27 7.26
C PRO A 147 17.72 -14.79 6.95
N PHE A 148 16.50 -14.27 6.92
CA PHE A 148 16.25 -12.84 6.80
C PHE A 148 16.86 -12.07 7.97
N VAL A 149 17.56 -10.97 7.65
CA VAL A 149 18.14 -10.08 8.65
C VAL A 149 17.52 -8.69 8.51
N LEU A 150 16.69 -8.30 9.49
CA LEU A 150 15.98 -7.02 9.48
C LEU A 150 16.91 -5.81 9.34
N ALA A 151 18.10 -5.85 9.95
CA ALA A 151 19.08 -4.77 9.86
C ALA A 151 19.60 -4.51 8.43
N ASN A 152 19.45 -5.49 7.53
CA ASN A 152 19.89 -5.40 6.15
C ASN A 152 18.77 -4.98 5.19
N TYR A 153 17.55 -4.84 5.70
CA TYR A 153 16.34 -4.57 4.94
C TYR A 153 15.94 -3.10 5.06
N SER A 154 15.49 -2.53 3.95
CA SER A 154 14.87 -1.21 3.93
C SER A 154 13.80 -1.15 2.85
N LEU A 155 12.61 -0.69 3.23
CA LEU A 155 11.54 -0.33 2.32
C LEU A 155 11.03 1.05 2.75
N THR A 156 11.26 2.06 1.93
CA THR A 156 10.94 3.46 2.27
C THR A 156 10.13 4.11 1.15
N PRO A 157 9.11 4.92 1.46
CA PRO A 157 8.38 5.66 0.43
C PRO A 157 9.31 6.52 -0.44
N ALA A 158 9.20 6.38 -1.75
CA ALA A 158 9.95 7.15 -2.73
C ALA A 158 9.27 8.51 -2.95
N GLY A 159 9.53 9.47 -2.07
CA GLY A 159 8.92 10.80 -2.16
C GLY A 159 7.41 10.81 -1.86
N THR A 160 6.79 12.00 -1.87
CA THR A 160 5.40 12.18 -1.43
C THR A 160 4.46 11.27 -2.21
N PRO A 161 3.67 10.40 -1.53
CA PRO A 161 2.67 9.59 -2.21
C PRO A 161 1.75 10.53 -2.97
N THR A 162 1.55 10.28 -4.27
CA THR A 162 0.51 10.96 -5.04
C THR A 162 -0.82 10.46 -4.51
N VAL A 163 -1.29 11.05 -3.41
CA VAL A 163 -2.62 10.82 -2.86
C VAL A 163 -3.61 11.04 -3.99
N PRO A 164 -4.38 10.02 -4.42
CA PRO A 164 -5.52 10.26 -5.28
C PRO A 164 -6.49 11.11 -4.47
N GLU A 165 -6.62 12.39 -4.82
CA GLU A 165 -7.61 13.26 -4.22
C GLU A 165 -8.98 12.58 -4.37
N PRO A 166 -9.72 12.29 -3.27
CA PRO A 166 -11.07 11.80 -3.40
C PRO A 166 -11.86 12.86 -4.17
N ALA A 167 -12.33 12.50 -5.36
CA ALA A 167 -13.17 13.35 -6.20
C ALA A 167 -14.57 13.52 -5.57
N THR A 168 -14.65 14.19 -4.42
CA THR A 168 -15.89 14.59 -3.76
C THR A 168 -15.55 15.69 -2.77
N VAL A 169 -15.64 16.97 -3.14
CA VAL A 169 -16.39 18.06 -2.46
C VAL A 169 -16.28 19.36 -3.30
N LEU A 170 -16.69 19.36 -4.57
CA LEU A 170 -16.99 20.62 -5.29
C LEU A 170 -18.47 20.73 -5.74
N GLY A 171 -19.25 19.67 -5.57
CA GLY A 171 -20.67 19.63 -5.99
C GLY A 171 -21.71 19.92 -4.90
N LEU A 172 -21.32 20.07 -3.62
CA LEU A 172 -22.27 20.20 -2.49
C LEU A 172 -22.48 21.64 -1.98
N LEU A 173 -21.81 22.63 -2.56
CA LEU A 173 -22.00 24.05 -2.20
C LEU A 173 -23.04 24.79 -3.05
N SER A 174 -23.70 24.14 -4.03
CA SER A 174 -24.64 24.81 -4.94
C SER A 174 -26.13 24.54 -4.67
N VAL A 175 -26.51 23.71 -3.69
CA VAL A 175 -27.93 23.36 -3.43
C VAL A 175 -28.35 23.64 -1.98
N ALA A 176 -27.93 24.78 -1.43
CA ALA A 176 -28.48 25.31 -0.19
C ALA A 176 -28.57 26.84 -0.28
N GLY A 177 -29.36 27.35 -1.23
CA GLY A 177 -29.38 28.79 -1.42
C GLY A 177 -30.42 29.41 -2.34
N VAL A 178 -31.56 28.78 -2.64
CA VAL A 178 -32.76 29.53 -3.08
C VAL A 178 -34.04 28.76 -2.69
N GLY A 179 -34.40 28.84 -1.42
CA GLY A 179 -35.72 28.46 -0.93
C GLY A 179 -36.49 29.71 -0.51
N LEU A 180 -37.60 29.98 -1.20
CA LEU A 180 -38.75 30.76 -0.74
C LEU A 180 -38.50 32.22 -0.32
N LEU A 181 -38.67 33.14 -1.28
CA LEU A 181 -39.38 34.40 -1.00
C LEU A 181 -40.77 34.31 -1.61
N CYS A 182 -41.74 34.24 -0.70
CA CYS A 182 -43.16 34.11 -0.94
C CYS A 182 -43.72 35.26 -1.79
N LYS A 183 -44.21 34.90 -2.97
CA LYS A 183 -45.49 35.30 -3.59
C LYS A 183 -46.29 36.38 -2.84
N GLY A 184 -46.11 37.66 -3.21
CA GLY A 184 -47.05 38.74 -2.92
C GLY A 184 -48.00 38.96 -4.11
N ARG A 185 -49.20 38.36 -4.08
CA ARG A 185 -50.31 38.71 -4.98
C ARG A 185 -51.04 39.94 -4.43
N LYS A 186 -51.09 41.00 -5.23
CA LYS A 186 -52.21 41.91 -5.58
C LYS A 186 -53.39 42.06 -4.58
N LEU A 187 -53.61 43.29 -4.08
CA LEU A 187 -54.90 43.95 -3.77
C LEU A 187 -54.69 45.47 -4.02
N GLU A 188 -55.18 46.00 -5.14
CA GLU A 188 -56.38 46.86 -5.27
C GLU A 188 -56.16 48.34 -4.85
N GLY A 189 -56.32 49.20 -5.86
CA GLY A 189 -56.52 50.64 -5.82
C GLY A 189 -57.20 51.03 -7.13
#